data_AF-A0A355S3B1-F1
#
_entry.id   AF-A0A355S3B1-F1
#
_cell.length_a   1.000
_cell.length_b   1.000
_cell.length_c   1.000
_cell.angle_alpha   90.00
_cell.angle_beta   90.00
_cell.angle_gamma   90.00
#
_symmetry.space_group_name_H-M   'P 1'
#
loop_
_entity.id
_entity.type
_entity.pdbx_description
1 polymer ?
#
loop_
_entity_poly.entity_id
_entity_poly.type
_entity_poly.pdbx_seq_one_letter_code
_entity_poly.pdbx_strand_id
1 'polypeptide(L)'
;RLMPIVDKIDSMKDIYSKMTDAEVREMTDKFKQRLSGGETLDDILPEAFAVVREAATRTLGQTHYKVQLLGGIVLHQGRIAEMKTGEG
;
A
#
# COMPACT_ATOMS: atom_id res chain seq x y z
N ARG A 1 7.71 -2.25 -15.65
CA ARG A 1 6.97 -0.96 -15.47
C ARG A 1 6.36 -0.80 -14.08
N LEU A 2 5.88 -1.87 -13.42
CA LEU A 2 5.29 -1.77 -12.08
C LEU A 2 6.30 -1.84 -10.92
N MET A 3 7.46 -2.47 -11.13
CA MET A 3 8.51 -2.59 -10.10
C MET A 3 8.95 -1.24 -9.48
N PRO A 4 9.11 -0.14 -10.23
CA PRO A 4 9.39 1.17 -9.63
C PRO A 4 8.36 1.63 -8.60
N ILE A 5 7.08 1.28 -8.79
CA ILE A 5 6.01 1.60 -7.82
C ILE A 5 6.18 0.73 -6.58
N VAL A 6 6.45 -0.57 -6.75
CA VAL A 6 6.72 -1.50 -5.65
C VAL A 6 7.94 -1.06 -4.84
N ASP A 7 9.01 -0.65 -5.51
CA ASP A 7 10.22 -0.18 -4.84
C ASP A 7 9.99 1.17 -4.12
N LYS A 8 9.12 2.05 -4.66
CA LYS A 8 8.67 3.25 -3.95
C LYS A 8 7.90 2.90 -2.68
N ILE A 9 6.96 1.95 -2.73
CA ILE A 9 6.26 1.44 -1.54
C ILE A 9 7.27 0.88 -0.52
N ASP A 10 8.26 0.12 -0.99
CA ASP A 10 9.26 -0.50 -0.13
C ASP A 10 10.14 0.53 0.59
N SER A 11 10.55 1.58 -0.13
CA SER A 11 11.32 2.69 0.43
C SER A 11 10.61 3.45 1.56
N MET A 12 9.28 3.35 1.63
CA MET A 12 8.47 3.99 2.68
C MET A 12 8.31 3.13 3.93
N LYS A 13 8.83 1.89 3.95
CA LYS A 13 8.70 0.97 5.09
C LYS A 13 9.15 1.61 6.40
N ASP A 14 10.32 2.24 6.39
CA ASP A 14 10.92 2.83 7.59
C ASP A 14 10.20 4.09 8.08
N ILE A 15 9.41 4.73 7.21
CA ILE A 15 8.61 5.90 7.56
C ILE A 15 7.40 5.45 8.38
N TYR A 16 6.63 4.50 7.84
CA TYR A 16 5.38 4.06 8.47
C TYR A 16 5.61 3.13 9.66
N SER A 17 6.70 2.36 9.70
CA SER A 17 7.03 1.51 10.85
C SER A 17 7.32 2.32 12.12
N LYS A 18 7.77 3.57 11.98
CA LYS A 18 8.03 4.49 13.09
C LYS A 18 6.79 5.21 13.61
N MET A 19 5.67 5.14 12.89
CA MET A 19 4.42 5.76 13.30
C MET A 19 3.74 4.92 14.40
N THR A 20 2.93 5.56 15.21
CA THR A 20 2.03 4.91 16.17
C THR A 20 0.78 4.37 15.48
N ASP A 21 0.04 3.49 16.17
CA ASP A 21 -1.22 2.95 15.62
C ASP A 21 -2.27 4.03 15.35
N ALA A 22 -2.27 5.10 16.14
CA ALA A 22 -3.14 6.25 15.92
C ALA A 22 -2.75 6.98 14.64
N GLU A 23 -1.47 7.28 14.47
CA GLU A 23 -0.96 7.95 13.27
C GLU A 23 -1.18 7.13 11.99
N VAL A 24 -1.04 5.80 12.05
CA VAL A 24 -1.35 4.90 10.93
C VAL A 24 -2.85 4.94 10.60
N ARG A 25 -3.74 4.98 11.60
CA ARG A 25 -5.19 5.11 11.37
C ARG A 25 -5.56 6.45 10.72
N GLU A 26 -4.97 7.55 11.20
CA GLU A 26 -5.22 8.90 10.69
C GLU A 26 -4.86 9.07 9.20
N MET A 27 -3.99 8.22 8.65
CA MET A 27 -3.67 8.23 7.22
C MET A 27 -4.92 8.07 6.35
N THR A 28 -5.94 7.34 6.81
CA THR A 28 -7.20 7.18 6.10
C THR A 28 -7.88 8.53 5.83
N ASP A 29 -7.95 9.38 6.85
CA ASP A 29 -8.60 10.68 6.73
C ASP A 29 -7.75 11.65 5.90
N LYS A 30 -6.41 11.58 6.04
CA LYS A 30 -5.47 12.33 5.20
C LYS A 30 -5.63 11.97 3.71
N PHE A 31 -5.75 10.69 3.37
CA PHE A 31 -5.95 10.28 1.97
C PHE A 31 -7.31 10.74 1.44
N LYS A 32 -8.39 10.61 2.22
CA LYS A 32 -9.72 11.14 1.83
C LYS A 32 -9.68 12.64 1.55
N GLN A 33 -8.99 13.41 2.41
CA GLN A 33 -8.82 14.84 2.22
C GLN A 33 -8.03 15.16 0.94
N ARG A 34 -6.93 14.46 0.68
CA ARG A 34 -6.13 14.61 -0.54
C ARG A 34 -6.95 14.33 -1.80
N LEU A 35 -7.73 13.24 -1.79
CA LEU A 35 -8.64 12.90 -2.90
C LEU A 35 -9.73 13.96 -3.10
N SER A 36 -10.32 14.49 -2.02
CA SER A 36 -11.27 15.61 -2.14
C SER A 36 -10.62 16.90 -2.64
N GLY A 37 -9.30 17.04 -2.44
CA GLY A 37 -8.47 18.13 -2.94
C GLY A 37 -8.06 17.99 -4.41
N GLY A 38 -8.45 16.90 -5.08
CA GLY A 38 -8.22 16.68 -6.51
C GLY A 38 -7.04 15.76 -6.85
N GLU A 39 -6.36 15.19 -5.87
CA GLU A 39 -5.43 14.09 -6.15
C GLU A 39 -6.19 12.85 -6.64
N THR A 40 -5.55 12.06 -7.50
CA THR A 40 -6.08 10.81 -8.01
C THR A 40 -5.70 9.63 -7.11
N LEU A 41 -6.35 8.49 -7.31
CA LEU A 41 -5.95 7.24 -6.64
C LEU A 41 -4.51 6.83 -6.98
N ASP A 42 -4.03 7.14 -8.19
CA ASP A 42 -2.67 6.81 -8.62
C ASP A 42 -1.63 7.70 -7.92
N ASP A 43 -1.99 8.95 -7.60
CA ASP A 43 -1.10 9.87 -6.88
C ASP A 43 -0.80 9.37 -5.46
N ILE A 44 -1.82 8.84 -4.78
CA ILE A 44 -1.70 8.33 -3.40
C ILE A 44 -1.30 6.85 -3.32
N LEU A 45 -1.29 6.13 -4.45
CA LEU A 45 -1.16 4.66 -4.47
C LEU A 45 0.05 4.14 -3.68
N PRO A 46 1.29 4.67 -3.85
CA PRO A 46 2.44 4.15 -3.12
C PRO A 46 2.30 4.30 -1.60
N GLU A 47 1.77 5.44 -1.15
CA GLU A 47 1.60 5.76 0.26
C GLU A 47 0.47 4.92 0.87
N ALA A 48 -0.65 4.79 0.15
CA ALA A 48 -1.78 3.96 0.56
C ALA A 48 -1.37 2.49 0.72
N PHE A 49 -0.63 1.93 -0.24
CA PHE A 49 -0.14 0.55 -0.15
C PHE A 49 0.89 0.35 0.98
N ALA A 50 1.76 1.34 1.22
CA ALA A 50 2.69 1.29 2.33
C ALA A 50 1.97 1.28 3.70
N VAL A 51 0.93 2.11 3.85
CA VAL A 51 0.07 2.15 5.04
C VAL A 51 -0.67 0.84 5.24
N VAL A 52 -1.26 0.26 4.18
CA VAL A 52 -1.94 -1.05 4.27
C VAL A 52 -0.97 -2.16 4.67
N ARG A 53 0.25 -2.17 4.13
CA ARG A 53 1.29 -3.14 4.51
C ARG A 53 1.65 -3.03 5.99
N GLU A 54 1.79 -1.81 6.50
CA GLU A 54 2.08 -1.56 7.92
C GLU A 54 0.91 -2.01 8.82
N ALA A 55 -0.32 -1.66 8.44
CA ALA A 55 -1.53 -2.06 9.15
C ALA A 55 -1.66 -3.59 9.23
N ALA A 56 -1.44 -4.31 8.13
CA ALA A 56 -1.45 -5.77 8.10
C ALA A 56 -0.34 -6.38 8.97
N THR A 57 0.86 -5.78 8.96
CA THR A 57 1.98 -6.21 9.82
C THR A 57 1.59 -6.11 11.30
N ARG A 58 0.94 -5.02 11.72
CA ARG A 58 0.56 -4.80 13.13
C ARG A 58 -0.62 -5.64 13.58
N THR A 59 -1.62 -5.80 12.71
CA THR A 59 -2.90 -6.40 13.09
C THR A 59 -2.96 -7.90 12.83
N LEU A 60 -2.28 -8.38 11.78
CA LEU A 60 -2.31 -9.78 11.36
C LEU A 60 -0.95 -10.46 11.55
N GLY A 61 0.11 -9.72 11.86
CA GLY A 61 1.48 -10.26 11.90
C GLY A 61 2.02 -10.64 10.52
N GLN A 62 1.40 -10.14 9.44
CA GLN A 62 1.73 -10.50 8.05
C GLN A 62 2.20 -9.27 7.28
N THR A 63 3.49 -9.25 6.94
CA THR A 63 4.06 -8.21 6.08
C THR A 63 3.96 -8.63 4.62
N HIS A 64 3.32 -7.79 3.81
CA HIS A 64 3.16 -8.06 2.38
C HIS A 64 4.51 -8.14 1.66
N TYR A 65 4.69 -9.20 0.87
CA TYR A 65 5.81 -9.38 -0.04
C TYR A 65 5.67 -8.54 -1.32
N LYS A 66 6.78 -8.33 -2.04
CA LYS A 66 6.79 -7.57 -3.30
C LYS A 66 5.79 -8.12 -4.34
N VAL A 67 5.64 -9.45 -4.41
CA VAL A 67 4.69 -10.10 -5.34
C VAL A 67 3.23 -9.81 -4.99
N GLN A 68 2.90 -9.70 -3.69
CA GLN A 68 1.55 -9.34 -3.25
C GLN A 68 1.24 -7.87 -3.52
N LEU A 69 2.22 -6.98 -3.30
CA LEU A 69 2.10 -5.57 -3.68
C LEU A 69 1.89 -5.43 -5.20
N LEU A 70 2.66 -6.18 -6.00
CA LEU A 70 2.50 -6.20 -7.45
C LEU A 70 1.09 -6.67 -7.85
N GLY A 71 0.59 -7.74 -7.26
CA GLY A 71 -0.75 -8.25 -7.50
C GLY A 71 -1.82 -7.20 -7.20
N GLY A 72 -1.74 -6.53 -6.04
CA GLY A 72 -2.68 -5.47 -5.68
C GLY A 72 -2.65 -4.28 -6.64
N ILE A 73 -1.47 -3.88 -7.13
CA ILE A 73 -1.35 -2.80 -8.13
C ILE A 73 -1.99 -3.21 -9.47
N VAL A 74 -1.82 -4.47 -9.89
CA VAL A 74 -2.45 -4.99 -11.12
C VAL A 74 -3.98 -4.97 -10.98
N LEU A 75 -4.52 -5.37 -9.83
CA LEU A 75 -5.95 -5.32 -9.56
C LEU A 75 -6.49 -3.89 -9.55
N HIS A 76 -5.77 -2.95 -8.93
CA HIS A 76 -6.10 -1.51 -8.96
C HIS A 76 -6.20 -0.97 -10.40
N GLN A 77 -5.33 -1.44 -11.29
CA GLN A 77 -5.35 -1.08 -12.72
C GLN A 77 -6.50 -1.74 -13.51
N GLY A 78 -7.42 -2.46 -12.86
CA GLY A 78 -8.53 -3.14 -13.52
C GLY A 78 -8.10 -4.35 -14.36
N ARG A 79 -6.94 -4.94 -14.04
CA ARG A 79 -6.36 -6.08 -14.78
C ARG A 79 -6.41 -7.34 -13.93
N ILE A 80 -6.27 -8.50 -14.58
CA ILE A 80 -6.18 -9.80 -13.90
C ILE A 80 -4.76 -9.98 -13.37
N ALA A 81 -4.62 -10.16 -12.06
CA ALA A 81 -3.38 -10.58 -11.42
C ALA A 81 -3.34 -12.11 -11.35
N GLU A 82 -2.45 -12.74 -12.12
CA GLU A 82 -2.19 -14.17 -12.01
C GLU A 82 -1.14 -14.40 -10.92
N MET A 83 -1.56 -15.09 -9.84
CA MET A 83 -0.71 -15.51 -8.72
C MET A 83 -1.01 -16.97 -8.41
N LYS A 84 0.01 -17.75 -8.07
CA LYS A 84 -0.16 -19.16 -7.70
C LYS A 84 -0.75 -19.28 -6.30
N THR A 85 -1.45 -20.39 -6.05
CA THR A 85 -1.92 -20.74 -4.70
C THR A 85 -0.77 -20.71 -3.70
N GLY A 86 -0.94 -19.98 -2.61
CA GLY A 86 0.09 -19.81 -1.57
C GLY A 86 0.97 -18.56 -1.73
N GLU A 87 0.79 -17.74 -2.78
CA GLU A 87 1.49 -16.46 -2.94
C GLU A 87 0.84 -15.29 -2.17
N GLY A 88 -0.25 -15.55 -1.45
CA GLY A 88 -0.98 -14.60 -0.62
C GLY A 88 -2.36 -15.09 -0.28
#